data_AF-A0A662H634-F1
#
_entry.id   AF-A0A662H634-F1
#
_cell.length_a   1.000
_cell.length_b   1.000
_cell.length_c   1.000
_cell.angle_alpha   90.00
_cell.angle_beta   90.00
_cell.angle_gamma   90.00
#
_symmetry.space_group_name_H-M   'P 1'
#
loop_
_entity.id
_entity.type
_entity.pdbx_description
1 polymer ?
#
loop_
_entity_poly.entity_id
_entity_poly.type
_entity_poly.pdbx_seq_one_letter_code
_entity_poly.pdbx_strand_id
1 'polypeptide(L)'
;MMTDKRKSSENIDGSKVVELIRKTNSKLAPHWDRLLAYHMSKAAGRGVDIYDLALKDPKEFRELFIKAFGEVGWELYKRVLLRTASEMNLNPIGILALFEQLPEMPF
;
A
#
# COMPACT_ATOMS: atom_id res chain seq x y z
N MET A 1 -10.04 -26.05 -29.44
CA MET A 1 -10.32 -26.10 -27.99
C MET A 1 -9.13 -25.48 -27.28
N MET A 2 -9.10 -24.14 -27.20
CA MET A 2 -8.02 -23.40 -26.53
C MET A 2 -8.50 -23.10 -25.12
N THR A 3 -7.80 -23.64 -24.13
CA THR A 3 -8.08 -23.40 -22.71
C THR A 3 -7.68 -21.98 -22.35
N ASP A 4 -8.67 -21.14 -22.08
CA ASP A 4 -8.53 -19.87 -21.36
C ASP A 4 -7.90 -20.12 -19.98
N LYS A 5 -6.57 -20.10 -19.92
CA LYS A 5 -5.78 -20.01 -18.68
C LYS A 5 -5.32 -18.57 -18.45
N ARG A 6 -6.24 -17.61 -18.47
CA ARG A 6 -6.00 -16.25 -17.96
C ARG A 6 -7.00 -15.94 -16.86
N LYS A 7 -6.85 -16.61 -15.72
CA LYS A 7 -7.54 -16.26 -14.46
C LYS A 7 -6.59 -16.55 -13.30
N SER A 8 -5.77 -15.56 -12.94
CA SER A 8 -5.30 -15.34 -11.56
C SER A 8 -4.31 -14.16 -11.44
N SER A 9 -4.51 -13.06 -12.16
CA SER A 9 -4.16 -11.76 -11.60
C SER A 9 -5.47 -11.11 -11.20
N GLU A 10 -5.89 -11.32 -9.95
CA GLU A 10 -6.88 -10.44 -9.36
C GLU A 10 -6.25 -9.05 -9.35
N ASN A 11 -6.52 -8.25 -10.38
CA ASN A 11 -6.29 -6.82 -10.37
C ASN A 11 -6.95 -6.30 -9.08
N ILE A 12 -6.13 -5.98 -8.08
CA ILE A 12 -6.63 -5.34 -6.87
C ILE A 12 -7.25 -4.03 -7.34
N ASP A 13 -8.57 -3.96 -7.27
CA ASP A 13 -9.34 -2.78 -7.60
C ASP A 13 -8.74 -1.57 -6.87
N GLY A 14 -8.36 -0.53 -7.62
CA GLY A 14 -7.71 0.65 -7.08
C GLY A 14 -8.50 1.31 -5.95
N SER A 15 -9.83 1.20 -5.98
CA SER A 15 -10.70 1.68 -4.90
C SER A 15 -10.45 0.94 -3.57
N LYS A 16 -10.14 -0.36 -3.62
CA LYS A 16 -9.81 -1.19 -2.47
C LYS A 16 -8.44 -0.86 -1.87
N VAL A 17 -7.47 -0.46 -2.69
CA VAL A 17 -6.15 0.00 -2.20
C VAL A 17 -6.30 1.29 -1.40
N VAL A 18 -7.05 2.25 -1.92
CA VAL A 18 -7.33 3.52 -1.22
C VAL A 18 -8.09 3.27 0.08
N GLU A 19 -9.12 2.43 0.05
CA GLU A 19 -9.88 2.07 1.26
C GLU A 19 -8.99 1.37 2.30
N LEU A 20 -8.13 0.44 1.86
CA LEU A 20 -7.18 -0.25 2.73
C LEU A 20 -6.25 0.73 3.44
N ILE A 21 -5.70 1.70 2.72
CA ILE A 21 -4.81 2.71 3.30
C ILE A 21 -5.58 3.61 4.27
N ARG A 22 -6.78 4.08 3.90
CA ARG A 22 -7.64 4.85 4.80
C ARG A 22 -7.92 4.12 6.10
N LYS A 23 -8.31 2.84 6.03
CA LYS A 23 -8.58 2.02 7.23
C LYS A 23 -7.32 1.80 8.05
N THR A 24 -6.20 1.51 7.42
CA THR A 24 -4.90 1.36 8.09
C THR A 24 -4.54 2.62 8.85
N ASN A 25 -4.65 3.78 8.21
CA ASN A 25 -4.33 5.08 8.78
C ASN A 25 -5.26 5.43 9.95
N SER A 26 -6.55 5.13 9.83
CA SER A 26 -7.53 5.33 10.91
C SER A 26 -7.25 4.49 12.17
N LYS A 27 -6.60 3.33 12.02
CA LYS A 27 -6.19 2.46 13.13
C LYS A 27 -4.92 2.93 13.83
N LEU A 28 -4.07 3.69 13.14
CA LEU A 28 -2.79 4.15 13.70
C LEU A 28 -2.99 5.34 14.62
N ALA A 29 -3.65 6.39 14.14
CA ALA A 29 -3.97 7.57 14.93
C ALA A 29 -5.02 8.44 14.23
N PRO A 30 -5.77 9.26 14.99
CA PRO A 30 -6.50 10.37 14.42
C PRO A 30 -5.57 11.26 13.58
N HIS A 31 -6.03 11.63 12.38
CA HIS A 31 -5.28 12.50 11.45
C HIS A 31 -3.94 11.94 10.92
N TRP A 32 -3.67 10.64 11.09
CA TRP A 32 -2.46 10.03 10.56
C TRP A 32 -2.24 10.32 9.07
N ASP A 33 -3.31 10.34 8.27
CA ASP A 33 -3.25 10.70 6.84
C ASP A 33 -2.57 12.05 6.57
N ARG A 34 -2.84 13.07 7.41
CA ARG A 34 -2.27 14.41 7.26
C ARG A 34 -0.80 14.43 7.62
N LEU A 35 -0.42 13.70 8.68
CA LEU A 35 0.96 13.59 9.11
C LEU A 35 1.79 12.82 8.07
N LEU A 36 1.26 11.70 7.57
CA LEU A 36 1.85 10.91 6.51
C LEU A 36 2.07 11.76 5.24
N ALA A 37 1.03 12.46 4.78
CA ALA A 37 1.12 13.34 3.61
C ALA A 37 2.13 14.47 3.80
N TYR A 38 2.18 15.10 4.98
CA TYR A 38 3.14 16.15 5.29
C TYR A 38 4.59 15.64 5.21
N HIS A 39 4.91 14.54 5.90
CA HIS A 39 6.28 14.03 5.93
C HIS A 39 6.71 13.43 4.59
N MET A 40 5.82 12.73 3.88
CA MET A 40 6.12 12.24 2.53
C MET A 40 6.30 13.39 1.54
N SER A 41 5.51 14.47 1.65
CA SER A 41 5.71 15.68 0.83
C SER A 41 7.07 16.32 1.09
N LYS A 42 7.49 16.40 2.36
CA LYS A 42 8.83 16.89 2.73
C LYS A 42 9.93 15.97 2.17
N ALA A 43 9.76 14.66 2.25
CA ALA A 43 10.70 13.68 1.72
C ALA A 43 10.81 13.76 0.18
N ALA A 44 9.70 14.05 -0.51
CA ALA A 44 9.65 14.19 -1.97
C ALA A 44 10.11 15.56 -2.47
N GLY A 45 10.12 16.59 -1.63
CA GLY A 45 10.36 17.98 -2.04
C GLY A 45 9.19 18.58 -2.86
N ARG A 46 8.01 17.95 -2.84
CA ARG A 46 6.80 18.35 -3.56
C ARG A 46 5.55 17.96 -2.77
N GLY A 47 4.40 18.55 -3.11
CA GLY A 47 3.12 18.09 -2.57
C GLY A 47 2.81 16.65 -3.02
N VAL A 48 2.43 15.80 -2.08
CA VAL A 48 2.06 14.40 -2.30
C VAL A 48 0.64 14.16 -1.82
N ASP A 49 -0.23 13.69 -2.71
CA ASP A 49 -1.46 13.00 -2.33
C ASP A 49 -1.13 11.53 -2.10
N ILE A 50 -1.21 11.09 -0.85
CA ILE A 50 -0.79 9.75 -0.44
C ILE A 50 -1.67 8.64 -1.02
N TYR A 51 -2.93 8.92 -1.34
CA TYR A 51 -3.84 7.92 -1.90
C TYR A 51 -3.63 7.78 -3.40
N ASP A 52 -3.48 8.90 -4.10
CA ASP A 52 -3.15 8.90 -5.53
C ASP A 52 -1.78 8.25 -5.76
N LEU A 53 -0.79 8.58 -4.91
CA LEU A 53 0.54 8.00 -4.98
C LEU A 53 0.51 6.49 -4.77
N ALA A 54 -0.17 6.00 -3.72
CA ALA A 54 -0.24 4.57 -3.46
C ALA A 54 -0.95 3.77 -4.55
N LEU A 55 -1.83 4.41 -5.32
CA LEU A 55 -2.53 3.77 -6.43
C LEU A 55 -1.67 3.75 -7.70
N LYS A 56 -1.04 4.88 -8.04
CA LYS A 56 -0.31 5.06 -9.31
C LYS A 56 1.11 4.55 -9.25
N ASP A 57 1.78 4.76 -8.11
CA ASP A 57 3.15 4.35 -7.88
C ASP A 57 3.35 3.83 -6.44
N PRO A 58 2.89 2.59 -6.15
CA PRO A 58 3.07 1.97 -4.85
C PRO A 58 4.55 1.85 -4.42
N LYS A 59 5.47 1.83 -5.40
CA LYS A 59 6.91 1.81 -5.15
C LYS A 59 7.38 3.15 -4.60
N GLU A 60 7.06 4.24 -5.29
CA GLU A 60 7.39 5.58 -4.81
C GLU A 60 6.71 5.85 -3.45
N PHE A 61 5.48 5.35 -3.24
CA PHE A 61 4.83 5.40 -1.93
C PHE A 61 5.71 4.77 -0.83
N ARG A 62 6.15 3.52 -1.02
CA ARG A 62 7.02 2.81 -0.06
C ARG A 62 8.34 3.55 0.14
N GLU A 63 9.00 3.96 -0.93
CA GLU A 63 10.30 4.64 -0.86
C GLU A 63 10.21 5.97 -0.12
N LEU A 64 9.18 6.78 -0.38
CA LEU A 64 8.94 8.03 0.33
C LEU A 64 8.54 7.80 1.78
N PHE A 65 7.77 6.73 2.07
CA PHE A 65 7.47 6.34 3.44
C PHE A 65 8.76 6.02 4.20
N ILE A 66 9.62 5.17 3.66
CA ILE A 66 10.90 4.79 4.27
C ILE A 66 11.80 6.02 4.44
N LYS A 67 11.84 6.92 3.46
CA LYS A 67 12.60 8.17 3.59
C LYS A 67 12.09 9.07 4.71
N ALA A 68 10.78 9.07 4.96
CA ALA A 68 10.14 9.89 5.98
C ALA A 68 10.23 9.28 7.40
N PHE A 69 10.12 7.96 7.52
CA PHE A 69 9.92 7.28 8.81
C PHE A 69 10.95 6.16 9.09
N GLY A 70 11.85 5.89 8.16
CA GLY A 70 12.83 4.80 8.21
C GLY A 70 12.23 3.42 7.92
N GLU A 71 13.12 2.45 7.72
CA GLU A 71 12.76 1.04 7.48
C GLU A 71 11.96 0.44 8.63
N VAL A 72 12.32 0.75 9.88
CA VAL A 72 11.58 0.27 11.06
C VAL A 72 10.15 0.81 11.07
N GLY A 73 9.96 2.07 10.68
CA GLY A 73 8.64 2.67 10.55
C GLY A 73 7.80 1.95 9.47
N TRP A 74 8.42 1.63 8.33
CA TRP A 74 7.77 0.87 7.28
C TRP A 74 7.36 -0.54 7.74
N GLU A 75 8.22 -1.27 8.44
CA GLU A 75 7.90 -2.60 8.95
C GLU A 75 6.71 -2.60 9.92
N LEU A 76 6.62 -1.58 10.79
CA LEU A 76 5.49 -1.42 11.70
C LEU A 76 4.20 -1.08 10.94
N TYR A 77 4.27 -0.12 10.01
CA TYR A 77 3.14 0.25 9.16
C TYR A 77 2.63 -0.95 8.36
N LYS A 78 3.53 -1.70 7.73
CA LYS A 78 3.25 -2.89 6.95
C LYS A 78 2.51 -3.96 7.74
N ARG A 79 2.87 -4.19 9.00
CA ARG A 79 2.13 -5.14 9.87
C ARG A 79 0.68 -4.73 10.07
N VAL A 80 0.41 -3.44 10.27
CA VAL A 80 -0.95 -2.92 10.42
C VAL A 80 -1.70 -2.96 9.09
N LEU A 81 -1.03 -2.64 7.99
CA LEU A 81 -1.57 -2.72 6.62
C LEU A 81 -2.02 -4.15 6.29
N LEU A 82 -1.15 -5.14 6.49
CA LEU A 82 -1.45 -6.55 6.19
C LEU A 82 -2.56 -7.10 7.09
N ARG A 83 -2.57 -6.73 8.38
CA ARG A 83 -3.69 -7.09 9.27
C ARG A 83 -5.00 -6.49 8.78
N THR A 84 -4.99 -5.23 8.38
CA THR A 84 -6.18 -4.53 7.87
C THR A 84 -6.66 -5.15 6.55
N ALA A 85 -5.73 -5.58 5.69
CA ALA A 85 -6.06 -6.29 4.46
C ALA A 85 -6.82 -7.60 4.76
N SER A 86 -6.33 -8.41 5.72
CA SER A 86 -7.02 -9.63 6.15
C SER A 86 -8.42 -9.35 6.69
N GLU A 87 -8.58 -8.32 7.51
CA GLU A 87 -9.90 -7.91 8.05
C GLU A 87 -10.88 -7.43 6.96
N MET A 88 -10.36 -6.94 5.84
CA MET A 88 -11.13 -6.54 4.67
C MET A 88 -11.37 -7.68 3.66
N ASN A 89 -10.95 -8.92 3.98
CA ASN A 89 -10.96 -10.06 3.06
C ASN A 89 -10.16 -9.81 1.76
N LEU A 90 -9.07 -9.05 1.85
CA LEU A 90 -8.10 -8.85 0.76
C LEU A 90 -6.94 -9.83 0.92
N ASN A 91 -6.35 -10.26 -0.20
CA ASN A 91 -5.18 -11.14 -0.19
C ASN A 91 -3.93 -10.39 0.34
N PRO A 92 -3.41 -10.72 1.54
CA PRO A 92 -2.27 -10.00 2.11
C PRO A 92 -0.98 -10.19 1.30
N ILE A 93 -0.82 -11.32 0.62
CA ILE A 93 0.35 -11.58 -0.24
C ILE A 93 0.31 -10.66 -1.46
N GLY A 94 -0.87 -10.49 -2.07
CA GLY A 94 -1.05 -9.54 -3.18
C GLY A 94 -0.77 -8.09 -2.77
N ILE A 95 -1.21 -7.69 -1.57
CA ILE A 95 -0.88 -6.37 -1.01
C ILE A 95 0.62 -6.23 -0.75
N LEU A 96 1.26 -7.25 -0.18
CA LEU A 96 2.70 -7.23 0.06
C LEU A 96 3.47 -7.10 -1.26
N ALA A 97 3.11 -7.91 -2.26
CA ALA A 97 3.74 -7.88 -3.58
C ALA A 97 3.58 -6.51 -4.26
N LEU A 98 2.42 -5.86 -4.10
CA LEU A 98 2.16 -4.52 -4.64
C LEU A 98 3.17 -3.49 -4.13
N PHE A 99 3.47 -3.47 -2.83
CA PHE A 99 4.35 -2.47 -2.23
C PHE A 99 5.83 -2.87 -2.23
N GLU A 100 6.16 -4.17 -2.09
CA GLU A 100 7.54 -4.66 -2.01
C GLU A 100 8.11 -5.08 -3.38
N GLN A 101 7.30 -5.08 -4.44
CA GLN A 101 7.67 -5.60 -5.76
C GLN A 101 8.23 -7.03 -5.72
N LEU A 102 7.65 -7.88 -4.86
CA LEU A 102 7.96 -9.30 -4.87
C LEU A 102 7.58 -9.86 -6.25
N PRO A 103 8.40 -10.75 -6.85
CA PRO A 103 8.01 -11.42 -8.07
C PRO A 103 6.64 -12.07 -7.87
N GLU A 104 5.76 -11.98 -8.88
CA GLU A 104 4.45 -12.64 -8.84
C GLU A 104 4.68 -14.12 -8.50
N MET A 105 4.28 -14.51 -7.29
CA MET A 105 4.39 -15.89 -6.84
C MET A 105 3.29 -16.68 -7.56
N PRO A 106 3.62 -17.70 -8.36
CA PRO A 106 2.61 -18.50 -9.02
C PRO A 106 1.81 -19.26 -7.96
N PHE A 107 0.49 -19.01 -7.93
CA PHE A 107 -0.49 -19.82 -7.19
C PHE A 107 -1.15 -20.82 -8.14
#